data_AF-A0A6I6EY69-F1
#
_entry.id   AF-A0A6I6EY69-F1
#
_cell.length_a   1.000
_cell.length_b   1.000
_cell.length_c   1.000
_cell.angle_alpha   90.00
_cell.angle_beta   90.00
_cell.angle_gamma   90.00
#
_symmetry.space_group_name_H-M   'P 1'
#
loop_
_entity.id
_entity.type
_entity.pdbx_description
1 polymer ?
#
loop_
_entity_poly.entity_id
_entity_poly.type
_entity_poly.pdbx_seq_one_letter_code
_entity_poly.pdbx_strand_id
1 'polypeptide(L)'
;MIKIEDVAAVIKEIDCPEDKLKEKIINAYKGYQYNGGSEVIVARDEALDKDELQGYRTYVNEEGAPIIIAMVRQGIDHYVTTVEDTYILK
;
A
#
# COMPACT_ATOMS: atom_id res chain seq x y z
N MET A 1 -1.43 -18.86 -6.75
CA MET A 1 -2.04 -17.56 -7.08
C MET A 1 -2.01 -16.75 -5.80
N ILE A 2 -1.34 -15.59 -5.82
CA ILE A 2 -1.23 -14.72 -4.65
C ILE A 2 -2.62 -14.13 -4.37
N LYS A 3 -3.04 -14.09 -3.11
CA LYS A 3 -4.29 -13.46 -2.70
C LYS A 3 -4.04 -12.02 -2.28
N ILE A 4 -5.07 -11.18 -2.29
CA ILE A 4 -4.94 -9.78 -1.87
C ILE A 4 -4.54 -9.67 -0.39
N GLU A 5 -4.97 -10.63 0.44
CA GLU A 5 -4.57 -10.72 1.83
C GLU A 5 -3.05 -10.93 2.01
N ASP A 6 -2.41 -11.69 1.10
CA ASP A 6 -0.95 -11.88 1.11
C ASP A 6 -0.24 -10.57 0.74
N VAL A 7 -0.77 -9.82 -0.23
CA VAL A 7 -0.25 -8.50 -0.61
C VAL A 7 -0.33 -7.53 0.56
N ALA A 8 -1.46 -7.47 1.26
CA ALA A 8 -1.65 -6.62 2.43
C ALA A 8 -0.70 -6.97 3.59
N ALA A 9 -0.40 -8.26 3.78
CA ALA A 9 0.58 -8.71 4.76
C ALA A 9 2.00 -8.24 4.41
N VAL A 10 2.42 -8.38 3.15
CA VAL A 10 3.74 -7.91 2.69
C VAL A 10 3.85 -6.38 2.80
N ILE A 11 2.80 -5.64 2.46
CA ILE A 11 2.79 -4.17 2.61
C ILE A 11 2.96 -3.77 4.08
N LYS A 12 2.35 -4.50 5.02
CA LYS A 12 2.46 -4.24 6.45
C LYS A 12 3.88 -4.43 7.01
N GLU A 13 4.73 -5.18 6.33
CA GLU A 13 6.14 -5.37 6.72
C GLU A 13 7.08 -4.31 6.13
N ILE A 14 6.56 -3.32 5.37
CA ILE A 14 7.40 -2.30 4.75
C ILE A 14 7.90 -1.31 5.81
N ASP A 15 9.22 -1.27 5.91
CA ASP A 15 10.00 -0.23 6.57
C ASP A 15 11.11 0.22 5.61
N CYS A 16 11.05 1.46 5.13
CA CYS A 16 11.98 1.94 4.09
C CYS A 16 12.07 3.47 4.05
N PRO A 17 13.04 4.03 3.32
CA PRO A 17 13.03 5.46 3.00
C PRO A 17 11.74 5.91 2.30
N GLU A 18 11.35 7.18 2.54
CA GLU A 18 10.09 7.74 2.02
C GLU A 18 9.99 7.64 0.49
N ASP A 19 11.09 7.92 -0.22
CA ASP A 19 11.19 7.86 -1.68
C ASP A 19 11.05 6.42 -2.23
N LYS A 20 11.23 5.41 -1.38
CA LYS A 20 11.11 3.98 -1.71
C LYS A 20 9.74 3.38 -1.41
N LEU A 21 8.88 4.08 -0.66
CA LEU A 21 7.59 3.54 -0.22
C LEU A 21 6.73 3.05 -1.40
N LYS A 22 6.53 3.90 -2.42
CA LYS A 22 5.70 3.56 -3.59
C LYS A 22 6.26 2.36 -4.35
N GLU A 23 7.58 2.31 -4.53
CA GLU A 23 8.27 1.20 -5.21
C GLU A 23 8.08 -0.11 -4.43
N LYS A 24 8.22 -0.08 -3.10
CA LYS A 24 8.03 -1.23 -2.22
C LYS A 24 6.59 -1.74 -2.22
N ILE A 25 5.61 -0.83 -2.19
CA ILE A 25 4.19 -1.18 -2.31
C ILE A 25 3.92 -1.87 -3.66
N ILE A 26 4.38 -1.30 -4.78
CA ILE A 26 4.21 -1.92 -6.11
C ILE A 26 4.87 -3.32 -6.15
N ASN A 27 6.04 -3.46 -5.53
CA ASN A 27 6.71 -4.76 -5.45
C ASN A 27 5.92 -5.80 -4.64
N ALA A 28 5.12 -5.40 -3.64
CA ALA A 28 4.27 -6.31 -2.88
C ALA A 28 3.16 -6.94 -3.74
N TYR A 29 2.75 -6.26 -4.81
CA TYR A 29 1.77 -6.78 -5.79
C TYR A 29 2.38 -7.72 -6.83
N LYS A 30 3.71 -7.98 -6.82
CA LYS A 30 4.35 -8.87 -7.81
C LYS A 30 3.74 -10.26 -7.75
N GLY A 31 3.14 -10.69 -8.87
CA GLY A 31 2.49 -11.99 -8.99
C GLY A 31 1.01 -12.01 -8.54
N TYR A 32 0.49 -10.89 -8.05
CA TYR A 32 -0.94 -10.65 -7.91
C TYR A 32 -1.50 -10.08 -9.22
N GLN A 33 -2.66 -10.60 -9.64
CA GLN A 33 -3.40 -10.11 -10.79
C GLN A 33 -4.88 -10.08 -10.44
N TYR A 34 -5.61 -9.10 -10.96
CA TYR A 34 -7.05 -9.00 -10.82
C TYR A 34 -7.67 -8.89 -12.20
N ASN A 35 -8.56 -9.81 -12.57
CA ASN A 35 -9.16 -9.90 -13.91
C ASN A 35 -8.16 -9.85 -15.08
N GLY A 36 -6.92 -10.35 -14.86
CA GLY A 36 -5.84 -10.32 -15.85
C GLY A 36 -5.02 -9.02 -15.86
N GLY A 37 -5.47 -7.97 -15.18
CA GLY A 37 -4.72 -6.74 -14.96
C GLY A 37 -3.69 -6.89 -13.83
N SER A 38 -2.57 -6.16 -13.97
CA SER A 38 -1.47 -6.15 -13.01
C SER A 38 -0.84 -4.77 -12.81
N GLU A 39 -1.37 -3.74 -13.48
CA GLU A 39 -0.93 -2.36 -13.25
C GLU A 39 -1.40 -1.92 -11.87
N VAL A 40 -0.51 -1.34 -11.06
CA VAL A 40 -0.80 -0.98 -9.67
C VAL A 40 -0.78 0.53 -9.52
N ILE A 41 -1.83 1.07 -8.93
CA ILE A 41 -1.92 2.47 -8.54
C ILE A 41 -1.61 2.59 -7.05
N VAL A 42 -0.77 3.56 -6.70
CA VAL A 42 -0.45 3.93 -5.32
C VAL A 42 -0.68 5.44 -5.18
N ALA A 43 -1.77 5.81 -4.53
CA ALA A 43 -2.20 7.19 -4.38
C ALA A 43 -2.22 7.58 -2.90
N ARG A 44 -1.66 8.74 -2.59
CA ARG A 44 -1.82 9.38 -1.27
C ARG A 44 -3.28 9.84 -1.15
N ASP A 45 -3.89 9.59 -0.01
CA ASP A 45 -5.22 10.10 0.29
C ASP A 45 -5.25 10.76 1.67
N GLU A 46 -5.12 12.09 1.67
CA GLU A 46 -5.11 12.92 2.87
C GLU A 46 -6.41 12.80 3.69
N ALA A 47 -7.53 12.42 3.06
CA ALA A 47 -8.79 12.21 3.77
C ALA A 47 -8.78 10.97 4.68
N LEU A 48 -7.81 10.07 4.51
CA LEU A 48 -7.59 8.90 5.35
C LEU A 48 -6.59 9.16 6.48
N ASP A 49 -5.99 10.35 6.55
CA ASP A 49 -5.02 10.67 7.58
C ASP A 49 -5.65 10.60 8.96
N LYS A 50 -4.89 10.01 9.87
CA LYS A 50 -5.34 9.83 11.23
C LYS A 50 -4.16 9.86 12.18
N ASP A 51 -4.27 10.70 13.19
CA ASP A 51 -3.21 10.94 14.17
C ASP A 51 -1.91 11.37 13.47
N GLU A 52 -0.83 10.60 13.62
CA GLU A 52 0.47 10.83 12.96
C GLU A 52 0.65 9.97 11.68
N LEU A 53 -0.42 9.32 11.22
CA LEU A 53 -0.37 8.37 10.10
C LEU A 53 -0.93 8.97 8.82
N GLN A 54 -0.19 8.74 7.74
CA GLN A 54 -0.52 9.09 6.38
C GLN A 54 -1.22 7.91 5.67
N GLY A 55 -2.40 8.15 5.11
CA GLY A 55 -3.16 7.14 4.37
C GLY A 55 -2.77 7.02 2.89
N TYR A 56 -2.53 5.81 2.42
CA TYR A 56 -2.30 5.51 1.00
C TYR A 56 -3.31 4.47 0.51
N ARG A 57 -3.94 4.74 -0.64
CA ARG A 57 -4.76 3.77 -1.37
C ARG A 57 -3.90 3.05 -2.40
N THR A 58 -3.99 1.74 -2.41
CA THR A 58 -3.23 0.91 -3.35
C THR A 58 -4.16 -0.14 -3.96
N TYR A 59 -4.16 -0.27 -5.28
CA TYR A 59 -5.07 -1.17 -5.99
C TYR A 59 -4.54 -1.49 -7.39
N VAL A 60 -5.03 -2.60 -7.96
CA VAL A 60 -4.81 -2.90 -9.38
C VAL A 60 -5.73 -2.01 -10.21
N ASN A 61 -5.23 -1.39 -11.29
CA ASN A 61 -5.95 -0.47 -12.17
C ASN A 61 -7.03 -1.17 -13.01
N GLU A 62 -7.99 -1.80 -12.34
CA GLU A 62 -9.08 -2.57 -12.90
C GLU A 62 -10.35 -2.29 -12.10
N GLU A 63 -11.48 -2.26 -12.79
CA GLU A 63 -12.77 -1.96 -12.15
C GLU A 63 -13.14 -3.06 -11.14
N GLY A 64 -13.54 -2.63 -9.93
CA GLY A 64 -13.89 -3.54 -8.84
C GLY A 64 -12.70 -4.25 -8.19
N ALA A 65 -11.45 -3.86 -8.50
CA ALA A 65 -10.29 -4.38 -7.81
C ALA A 65 -10.34 -4.02 -6.31
N PRO A 66 -10.02 -4.95 -5.40
CA PRO A 66 -9.89 -4.65 -3.98
C PRO A 66 -8.86 -3.54 -3.74
N ILE A 67 -9.17 -2.65 -2.81
CA ILE A 67 -8.30 -1.54 -2.41
C ILE A 67 -7.64 -1.89 -1.08
N ILE A 68 -6.33 -1.79 -1.01
CA ILE A 68 -5.59 -1.82 0.26
C ILE A 68 -5.36 -0.38 0.70
N ILE A 69 -5.71 -0.08 1.94
CA ILE A 69 -5.33 1.15 2.63
C ILE A 69 -4.09 0.85 3.46
N ALA A 70 -2.97 1.51 3.17
CA ALA A 70 -1.77 1.45 3.99
C ALA A 70 -1.69 2.69 4.87
N MET A 71 -1.60 2.50 6.19
CA MET A 71 -1.41 3.57 7.16
C MET A 71 0.07 3.67 7.50
N VAL A 72 0.64 4.83 7.22
CA VAL A 72 2.08 5.01 7.10
C VAL A 72 2.55 6.08 8.07
N ARG A 73 3.46 5.74 8.99
CA ARG A 73 4.12 6.72 9.85
C ARG A 73 5.38 7.21 9.15
N GLN A 74 5.53 8.54 9.04
CA GLN A 74 6.82 9.14 8.67
C GLN A 74 7.67 9.29 9.93
N GLY A 75 8.94 8.86 9.85
CA GLY A 75 9.91 9.05 10.91
C GLY A 75 10.22 10.53 11.13
N ILE A 76 10.66 10.88 12.34
CA ILE A 76 10.94 12.27 12.77
C ILE A 76 11.91 13.00 11.84
N ASP A 77 12.86 12.25 11.25
CA ASP A 77 13.86 12.80 10.33
C ASP A 77 13.40 12.78 8.85
N HIS A 78 12.15 12.39 8.57
CA HIS A 78 11.57 12.11 7.24
C HIS A 78 12.36 11.09 6.39
N TYR A 79 13.37 10.45 6.98
CA TYR A 79 14.28 9.56 6.26
C TYR A 79 13.78 8.12 6.18
N VAL A 80 12.88 7.74 7.09
CA VAL A 80 12.32 6.38 7.19
C VAL A 80 10.81 6.47 7.30
N THR A 81 10.13 5.53 6.70
CA THR A 81 8.69 5.43 6.60
C THR A 81 8.28 3.99 6.85
N THR A 82 7.37 3.79 7.80
CA THR A 82 6.94 2.48 8.26
C THR A 82 5.44 2.32 8.07
N VAL A 83 5.02 1.20 7.50
CA VAL A 83 3.59 0.84 7.43
C VAL A 83 3.18 0.25 8.78
N GLU A 84 2.29 0.94 9.50
CA GLU A 84 1.82 0.48 10.81
C GLU A 84 0.60 -0.43 10.72
N ASP A 85 -0.28 -0.16 9.75
CA ASP A 85 -1.46 -0.97 9.55
C ASP A 85 -1.92 -1.02 8.08
N THR A 86 -2.69 -2.07 7.77
CA THR A 86 -3.29 -2.25 6.46
C THR A 86 -4.75 -2.69 6.57
N TYR A 87 -5.61 -2.11 5.74
CA TYR A 87 -7.03 -2.47 5.64
C TYR A 87 -7.38 -2.84 4.21
N ILE A 88 -8.25 -3.83 4.02
CA ILE A 88 -8.72 -4.24 2.69
C ILE A 88 -10.18 -3.80 2.55
N LEU A 89 -10.45 -2.97 1.55
CA LEU A 89 -11.78 -2.57 1.12
C LEU A 89 -12.13 -3.41 -0.13
N LYS A 90 -13.28 -4.08 -0.08
CA LYS A 90 -13.79 -4.96 -1.15
C LYS A 90 -15.02 -4.34 -1.80
#